data_AF-M3HI04-F1
#
_entry.id   AF-M3HI04-F1
#
_cell.length_a   1.000
_cell.length_b   1.000
_cell.length_c   1.000
_cell.angle_alpha   90.00
_cell.angle_beta   90.00
_cell.angle_gamma   90.00
#
_symmetry.space_group_name_H-M   'P 1'
#
loop_
_entity.id
_entity.type
_entity.pdbx_description
1 polymer ?
#
loop_
_entity_poly.entity_id
_entity_poly.type
_entity_poly.pdbx_seq_one_letter_code
_entity_poly.pdbx_strand_id
1 'polypeptide(L)'
;MHPVAAILLLPLGVVVYTLFGGIKATFLTDYAHTVVLIIIIIIFGFSTWATSHKLGSPGVVWDIITKVAEESPVEGNAGGSYLTMHSRSGGIFFVINIV
;
A
#
# COMPACT_ATOMS: atom_id res chain seq x y z
N MET A 1 16.28 18.59 2.76
CA MET A 1 16.15 17.77 1.53
C MET A 1 15.74 18.70 0.40
N HIS A 2 16.36 18.65 -0.79
CA HIS A 2 16.08 19.58 -1.89
C HIS A 2 15.17 18.88 -2.94
N PRO A 3 13.85 19.10 -2.95
CA PRO A 3 12.90 18.31 -3.76
C PRO A 3 13.19 18.42 -5.26
N VAL A 4 13.61 19.61 -5.70
CA VAL A 4 13.99 19.87 -7.10
C VAL A 4 15.15 18.96 -7.53
N ALA A 5 16.12 18.71 -6.65
CA ALA A 5 17.24 17.84 -6.98
C ALA A 5 16.81 16.37 -7.06
N ALA A 6 15.91 15.93 -6.16
CA ALA A 6 15.39 14.56 -6.17
C ALA A 6 14.63 14.25 -7.47
N ILE A 7 13.76 15.15 -7.92
CA ILE A 7 12.96 14.97 -9.13
C ILE A 7 13.84 14.87 -10.39
N LEU A 8 14.98 15.56 -10.42
CA LEU A 8 15.93 15.49 -11.54
C LEU A 8 16.86 14.27 -11.47
N LEU A 9 17.31 13.88 -10.27
CA LEU A 9 18.30 12.82 -10.10
C LEU A 9 17.70 11.41 -10.11
N LEU A 10 16.48 11.22 -9.60
CA LEU A 10 15.81 9.92 -9.60
C LEU A 10 15.64 9.31 -11.01
N PRO A 11 15.19 10.04 -12.05
CA PRO A 11 15.03 9.47 -13.39
C PRO A 11 16.35 9.37 -14.17
N LEU A 12 17.46 9.94 -13.68
CA LEU A 12 18.72 9.97 -14.41
C LEU A 12 19.21 8.55 -14.76
N GLY A 13 19.10 7.61 -13.83
CA GLY A 13 19.45 6.20 -14.08
C GLY A 13 18.62 5.57 -15.20
N VAL A 14 17.33 5.94 -15.29
CA VAL A 14 16.42 5.52 -16.36
C VAL A 14 16.86 6.07 -17.71
N VAL A 15 17.21 7.36 -17.75
CA VAL A 15 17.72 7.99 -18.98
C VAL A 15 18.99 7.29 -19.47
N VAL A 16 19.92 6.94 -18.58
CA VAL A 16 21.17 6.29 -18.98
C VAL A 16 20.92 4.93 -19.63
N TYR A 17 20.19 4.01 -19.00
CA TYR A 17 20.01 2.68 -19.60
C TYR A 17 19.12 2.70 -20.85
N THR A 18 18.18 3.64 -20.95
CA THR A 18 17.33 3.79 -22.14
C THR A 18 18.11 4.32 -23.34
N LEU A 19 19.03 5.27 -23.14
CA LEU A 19 19.86 5.81 -24.22
C LEU A 19 20.78 4.75 -24.84
N PHE A 20 21.39 3.89 -24.03
CA PHE A 20 22.33 2.87 -24.54
C PHE A 20 21.66 1.57 -24.99
N GLY A 21 20.57 1.15 -24.34
CA GLY A 21 19.96 -0.16 -24.58
C GLY A 21 18.59 -0.14 -25.27
N GLY A 22 18.02 1.05 -25.48
CA GLY A 22 16.69 1.22 -26.09
C GLY A 22 15.59 0.45 -25.36
N ILE A 23 14.55 0.07 -26.11
CA ILE A 23 13.36 -0.60 -25.56
C ILE A 23 13.66 -1.96 -24.90
N LYS A 24 14.70 -2.66 -25.37
CA LYS A 24 15.10 -3.97 -24.82
C LYS A 24 15.66 -3.81 -23.40
N ALA A 25 16.45 -2.77 -23.16
CA ALA A 25 16.94 -2.48 -21.81
C ALA A 25 15.79 -2.09 -20.89
N THR A 26 14.83 -1.28 -21.35
CA THR A 26 13.65 -0.93 -20.55
C THR A 26 12.86 -2.15 -20.11
N PHE A 27 12.57 -3.08 -21.03
CA PHE A 27 11.85 -4.31 -20.67
C PHE A 27 12.62 -5.17 -19.68
N LEU A 28 13.94 -5.30 -19.84
CA LEU A 28 14.77 -6.07 -18.93
C LEU A 28 14.81 -5.43 -17.53
N THR A 29 14.96 -4.10 -17.47
CA THR A 29 14.98 -3.37 -16.19
C THR A 29 13.62 -3.41 -15.49
N ASP A 30 12.51 -3.34 -16.23
CA ASP A 30 11.15 -3.45 -15.67
C ASP A 30 10.90 -4.85 -15.11
N TYR A 31 11.37 -5.89 -15.80
CA TYR A 31 11.29 -7.26 -15.30
C TYR A 31 12.11 -7.44 -14.01
N ALA A 32 13.36 -6.98 -14.00
CA ALA A 32 14.22 -7.05 -12.83
C ALA A 32 13.65 -6.26 -11.65
N HIS A 33 13.14 -5.05 -11.90
CA HIS A 33 12.47 -4.21 -10.91
C HIS A 33 11.28 -4.94 -10.28
N THR A 34 10.41 -5.52 -11.12
CA THR A 34 9.23 -6.26 -10.66
C THR A 34 9.61 -7.47 -9.82
N VAL A 35 10.64 -8.23 -10.20
CA VAL A 35 11.13 -9.38 -9.42
C VAL A 35 11.61 -8.94 -8.03
N VAL A 36 12.40 -7.87 -7.95
CA VAL A 36 12.86 -7.33 -6.66
C VAL A 36 11.69 -6.86 -5.80
N LEU A 37 10.72 -6.17 -6.39
CA LEU A 37 9.51 -5.75 -5.68
C LEU A 37 8.72 -6.94 -5.13
N ILE A 38 8.53 -8.00 -5.91
CA ILE A 38 7.83 -9.21 -5.46
C ILE A 38 8.54 -9.82 -4.26
N ILE A 39 9.88 -9.91 -4.28
CA ILE A 39 10.66 -10.43 -3.14
C ILE A 39 10.41 -9.58 -1.88
N ILE A 40 10.48 -8.25 -2.01
CA ILE A 40 10.24 -7.33 -0.88
C ILE A 40 8.82 -7.49 -0.35
N ILE A 41 7.82 -7.57 -1.23
CA ILE A 41 6.41 -7.74 -0.85
C ILE A 41 6.19 -9.07 -0.13
N ILE A 42 6.81 -10.15 -0.59
CA ILE A 42 6.72 -11.47 0.06
C ILE A 42 7.34 -11.42 1.46
N ILE A 43 8.54 -10.86 1.59
CA ILE A 43 9.22 -10.69 2.90
C ILE A 43 8.36 -9.84 3.83
N PHE A 44 7.84 -8.71 3.36
CA PHE A 44 6.97 -7.84 4.13
C PHE A 44 5.67 -8.54 4.53
N GLY A 45 5.08 -9.30 3.61
CA GLY A 45 3.87 -10.08 3.83
C GLY A 45 4.05 -11.10 4.97
N PHE A 46 5.08 -11.93 4.91
CA PHE A 46 5.37 -12.89 5.99
C PHE A 46 5.80 -12.21 7.29
N SER A 47 6.62 -11.16 7.21
CA SER A 47 7.05 -10.40 8.38
C SER A 47 5.84 -9.83 9.15
N THR A 48 4.89 -9.27 8.42
CA THR A 48 3.69 -8.60 8.95
C THR A 48 2.63 -9.60 9.41
N TRP A 49 2.34 -10.62 8.59
CA TRP A 49 1.17 -11.50 8.76
C TRP A 49 1.48 -12.92 9.25
N ALA A 50 2.75 -13.24 9.53
CA ALA A 50 3.11 -14.54 10.10
C ALA A 50 4.06 -14.45 11.30
N THR A 51 5.00 -13.50 11.31
CA THR A 51 6.01 -13.41 12.37
C THR A 51 5.85 -12.21 13.32
N SER A 52 5.04 -11.22 12.95
CA SER A 52 4.87 -10.01 13.77
C SER A 52 4.14 -10.32 15.07
N HIS A 53 4.74 -9.94 16.20
CA HIS A 53 4.09 -10.05 17.52
C HIS A 53 2.88 -9.11 17.69
N LYS A 54 2.76 -8.07 16.85
CA LYS A 54 1.66 -7.08 16.93
C LYS A 54 0.47 -7.46 16.07
N LEU A 55 0.72 -7.88 14.83
CA LEU A 55 -0.32 -8.14 13.84
C LEU A 55 -0.59 -9.64 13.75
N GLY A 56 0.46 -10.46 13.63
CA GLY A 56 0.40 -11.92 13.76
C GLY A 56 -0.29 -12.64 12.62
N SER A 57 -1.56 -12.31 12.34
CA SER A 57 -2.37 -12.83 11.24
C SER A 57 -3.58 -11.91 10.99
N PRO A 58 -4.25 -12.00 9.82
CA PRO A 58 -5.47 -11.24 9.56
C PRO A 58 -6.58 -11.45 10.59
N GLY A 59 -6.69 -12.65 11.18
CA GLY A 59 -7.67 -12.94 12.23
C GLY A 59 -7.35 -12.21 13.54
N VAL A 60 -6.09 -12.18 13.95
CA VAL A 60 -5.66 -11.43 15.14
C VAL A 60 -5.92 -9.94 14.95
N VAL A 61 -5.65 -9.41 13.76
CA VAL A 61 -5.93 -8.01 13.43
C VAL A 61 -7.43 -7.71 13.45
N TRP A 62 -8.27 -8.61 12.93
CA TRP A 62 -9.72 -8.50 13.04
C TRP A 62 -10.15 -8.37 14.51
N ASP A 63 -9.70 -9.29 15.37
CA ASP A 63 -10.07 -9.29 16.79
C ASP A 63 -9.63 -8.02 17.51
N ILE A 64 -8.42 -7.52 17.23
CA ILE A 64 -7.92 -6.27 17.80
C ILE A 64 -8.80 -5.09 17.37
N ILE A 65 -9.10 -4.97 16.08
CA ILE A 65 -9.87 -3.84 15.55
C ILE A 65 -11.33 -3.89 16.02
N THR A 66 -11.92 -5.07 16.13
CA THR A 66 -13.28 -5.23 16.68
C THR A 66 -13.34 -4.78 18.14
N LYS A 67 -12.34 -5.12 18.96
CA LYS A 67 -12.26 -4.63 20.35
C LYS A 67 -12.09 -3.11 20.41
N VAL A 68 -11.23 -2.55 19.57
CA VAL A 68 -11.05 -1.09 19.51
C VAL A 68 -12.33 -0.39 19.08
N ALA A 69 -13.16 -1.00 18.22
CA ALA A 69 -14.46 -0.43 17.85
C ALA A 69 -15.46 -0.37 19.01
N GLU A 70 -15.32 -1.24 20.02
CA GLU A 70 -16.15 -1.17 21.23
C GLU A 70 -15.74 0.00 22.13
N GLU A 71 -14.44 0.27 22.25
CA GLU A 71 -13.89 1.35 23.08
C GLU A 71 -13.95 2.73 22.38
N SER A 72 -13.80 2.75 21.07
CA SER A 72 -13.72 3.96 20.24
C SER A 72 -14.49 3.75 18.93
N PRO A 73 -15.84 3.78 18.98
CA PRO A 73 -16.66 3.53 17.80
C PRO A 73 -16.50 4.65 16.76
N VAL A 74 -16.47 4.27 15.48
CA VAL A 74 -16.47 5.24 14.37
C VAL A 74 -17.87 5.80 14.16
N GLU A 75 -18.03 7.11 14.34
CA GLU A 75 -19.31 7.79 14.12
C GLU A 75 -19.76 7.65 12.66
N GLY A 76 -21.03 7.25 12.45
CA GLY A 76 -21.59 7.05 11.11
C GLY A 76 -21.28 5.70 10.46
N ASN A 77 -20.55 4.81 11.13
CA ASN A 77 -20.41 3.40 10.76
C ASN A 77 -21.44 2.53 11.49
N ALA A 78 -22.02 1.54 10.81
CA ALA A 78 -22.92 0.58 11.47
C ALA A 78 -22.22 -0.17 12.60
N GLY A 79 -22.77 -0.05 13.81
CA GLY A 79 -22.20 -0.64 15.03
C GLY A 79 -20.85 -0.07 15.44
N GLY A 80 -20.45 1.11 14.93
CA GLY A 80 -19.14 1.71 15.19
C GLY A 80 -17.96 0.94 14.60
N SER A 81 -18.23 -0.15 13.86
CA SER A 81 -17.20 -1.07 13.36
C SER A 81 -16.35 -0.41 12.27
N TYR A 82 -15.03 -0.59 12.37
CA TYR A 82 -14.08 -0.18 11.33
C TYR A 82 -14.17 -1.03 10.05
N LEU A 83 -14.78 -2.22 10.13
CA LEU A 83 -14.82 -3.20 9.04
C LEU A 83 -16.22 -3.31 8.41
N THR A 84 -17.12 -2.37 8.74
CA THR A 84 -18.46 -2.35 8.15
C THR A 84 -18.44 -1.80 6.72
N MET A 85 -19.27 -2.40 5.87
CA MET A 85 -19.56 -1.86 4.53
C MET A 85 -20.65 -0.78 4.56
N HIS A 86 -21.27 -0.53 5.73
CA HIS A 86 -22.27 0.50 5.92
C HIS A 86 -21.66 1.71 6.65
N SER A 87 -20.94 2.54 5.88
CA SER A 87 -20.30 3.77 6.36
C SER A 87 -20.87 4.99 5.64
N ARG A 88 -21.40 5.96 6.40
CA ARG A 88 -21.93 7.22 5.85
C ARG A 88 -20.86 8.03 5.12
N SER A 89 -19.66 8.14 5.69
CA SER A 89 -18.54 8.86 5.08
C SER A 89 -18.02 8.13 3.83
N GLY A 90 -17.97 6.80 3.86
CA GLY A 90 -17.63 5.99 2.68
C GLY A 90 -18.61 6.20 1.53
N GLY A 91 -19.91 6.25 1.82
CA GLY A 91 -20.94 6.56 0.82
C GLY A 91 -20.79 7.96 0.20
N ILE A 92 -20.51 8.97 1.03
CA ILE A 92 -20.26 10.34 0.53
C ILE A 92 -19.02 10.37 -0.36
N PHE A 93 -17.92 9.74 0.05
CA PHE A 93 -16.68 9.66 -0.74
C PHE A 93 -16.90 8.98 -2.09
N PHE A 94 -17.68 7.89 -2.11
CA PHE A 94 -18.03 7.17 -3.33
C PHE A 94 -18.81 8.05 -4.31
N VAL A 95 -19.83 8.77 -3.84
CA VAL A 95 -20.61 9.69 -4.68
C VAL A 95 -19.74 10.82 -5.25
N ILE A 96 -18.87 11.42 -4.43
CA ILE A 96 -17.95 12.48 -4.87
C ILE A 96 -16.99 12.01 -5.99
N ASN A 97 -16.55 10.74 -5.98
CA ASN A 97 -15.63 10.23 -7.00
C ASN A 97 -16.32 9.77 -8.30
N ILE A 98 -17.64 9.61 -8.30
CA ILE A 98 -18.41 9.23 -9.49
C ILE A 98 -18.86 10.45 -10.31
N VAL A 99 -19.09 11.59 -9.65
CA VAL A 99 -19.55 12.84 -10.26
C VAL A 99 -18.38 13.66 -10.82
#